data_AF-A0A7R9J513-F1
#
_entry.id   AF-A0A7R9J513-F1
#
_cell.length_a   1.000
_cell.length_b   1.000
_cell.length_c   1.000
_cell.angle_alpha   90.00
_cell.angle_beta   90.00
_cell.angle_gamma   90.00
#
_symmetry.space_group_name_H-M   'P 1'
#
loop_
_entity.id
_entity.type
_entity.pdbx_description
1 polymer ?
#
loop_
_entity_poly.entity_id
_entity_poly.type
_entity_poly.pdbx_seq_one_letter_code
_entity_poly.pdbx_strand_id
1 'polypeptide(L)'
;MLMTGLDLGRQALCAPSRNSLLTSRRPDTLHLYDFYSYWRDVAGNFTTLPQYFKQHGYHTMSVGKVFHPGVSSNWSDDQPYSWSQYPYHPSTQKYKESAVCSNSDGTFGKNIVCPVEVHFQPGKTLPDLQSLQAAMKFLKEQKGSDQPFLLAVGFHKPHVPLKYPREYLSYALLKTARVLF
;
A
#
# COMPACT_ATOMS: atom_id res chain seq x y z
N MET A 1 -25.86 3.37 -16.76
CA MET A 1 -24.54 2.89 -17.19
C MET A 1 -24.23 1.62 -16.39
N LEU A 2 -24.48 0.45 -17.00
CA LEU A 2 -24.26 -0.85 -16.36
C LEU A 2 -22.75 -1.11 -16.31
N MET A 3 -22.16 -1.07 -15.11
CA MET A 3 -20.82 -1.61 -14.87
C MET A 3 -20.95 -3.09 -14.52
N THR A 4 -21.09 -3.93 -15.54
CA THR A 4 -20.83 -5.38 -15.42
C THR A 4 -19.43 -5.63 -15.96
N GLY A 5 -18.42 -5.49 -15.10
CA GLY A 5 -17.03 -5.77 -15.43
C GLY A 5 -16.42 -6.62 -14.32
N LEU A 6 -15.88 -7.78 -14.68
CA LEU A 6 -14.98 -8.54 -13.81
C LEU A 6 -13.88 -7.61 -13.28
N ASP A 7 -13.75 -7.50 -11.96
CA ASP A 7 -12.73 -6.70 -11.29
C ASP A 7 -11.38 -7.44 -11.35
N LEU A 8 -10.75 -7.40 -12.53
CA LEU A 8 -9.40 -7.93 -12.76
C LEU A 8 -8.42 -6.76 -12.83
N GLY A 9 -7.39 -6.78 -11.98
CA GLY A 9 -6.26 -5.87 -12.10
C GLY A 9 -5.66 -5.96 -13.51
N ARG A 10 -5.52 -4.83 -14.20
CA ARG A 10 -5.16 -4.81 -15.63
C ARG A 10 -3.80 -5.44 -15.96
N GLN A 11 -2.90 -5.50 -14.97
CA GLN A 11 -1.66 -6.28 -15.01
C GLN A 11 -1.33 -6.72 -13.58
N ALA A 12 -0.86 -7.96 -13.38
CA ALA A 12 -0.57 -8.53 -12.07
C ALA A 12 0.78 -8.04 -11.46
N LEU A 13 1.12 -6.76 -11.66
CA LEU A 13 2.31 -6.10 -11.11
C LEU A 13 1.94 -4.78 -10.44
N CYS A 14 2.64 -4.45 -9.35
CA CYS A 14 2.24 -3.33 -8.48
C CYS A 14 2.22 -1.98 -9.20
N ALA A 15 3.31 -1.55 -9.85
CA ALA A 15 3.35 -0.23 -10.48
C ALA A 15 2.42 -0.10 -11.68
N PRO A 16 2.39 -1.04 -12.65
CA PRO A 16 1.46 -0.95 -13.78
C PRO A 16 0.00 -0.93 -13.34
N SER A 17 -0.39 -1.82 -12.41
CA SER A 17 -1.76 -1.89 -11.90
C SER A 17 -2.18 -0.61 -11.17
N ARG A 18 -1.32 -0.10 -10.28
CA ARG A 18 -1.62 1.10 -9.48
C ARG A 18 -1.69 2.35 -10.34
N ASN A 19 -0.73 2.55 -11.23
CA ASN A 19 -0.74 3.71 -12.12
C ASN A 19 -1.90 3.62 -13.12
N SER A 20 -2.23 2.41 -13.59
CA SER A 20 -3.42 2.19 -14.42
C SER A 20 -4.70 2.61 -13.71
N LEU A 21 -4.89 2.16 -12.47
CA LEU A 21 -6.06 2.52 -11.66
C LEU A 21 -6.09 4.04 -11.38
N LEU A 22 -4.99 4.61 -10.91
CA LEU A 22 -4.94 6.00 -10.47
C LEU A 22 -5.07 7.00 -11.62
N THR A 23 -4.68 6.65 -12.84
CA THR A 23 -4.83 7.51 -14.03
C THR A 23 -6.06 7.17 -14.88
N SER A 24 -6.76 6.07 -14.55
CA SER A 24 -7.82 5.48 -15.37
C SER A 24 -7.37 5.11 -16.80
N ARG A 25 -6.08 4.81 -16.99
CA ARG A 25 -5.49 4.41 -18.29
C ARG A 25 -5.06 2.96 -18.27
N ARG A 26 -5.03 2.30 -19.42
CA ARG A 26 -4.47 0.93 -19.53
C ARG A 26 -2.94 0.99 -19.40
N PRO A 27 -2.26 -0.08 -18.93
CA PRO A 27 -0.80 -0.16 -18.97
C PRO A 27 -0.22 0.20 -20.35
N ASP A 28 -0.89 -0.24 -21.42
CA ASP A 28 -0.52 0.07 -22.82
C ASP A 28 -0.56 1.57 -23.15
N THR A 29 -1.46 2.33 -22.54
CA THR A 29 -1.51 3.80 -22.70
C THR A 29 -0.47 4.50 -21.85
N LEU A 30 -0.07 3.88 -20.73
CA LEU A 30 0.93 4.44 -19.81
C LEU A 30 2.37 4.13 -20.24
N HIS A 31 2.57 3.17 -21.16
CA HIS A 31 3.87 2.59 -21.48
C HIS A 31 4.64 2.16 -20.21
N LEU A 32 3.90 1.62 -19.24
CA LEU A 32 4.44 1.15 -17.96
C LEU A 32 4.04 -0.31 -17.76
N TYR A 33 4.96 -1.21 -18.08
CA TYR A 33 4.80 -2.65 -17.90
C TYR A 33 5.68 -3.21 -16.77
N ASP A 34 6.54 -2.36 -16.21
CA ASP A 34 7.48 -2.63 -15.11
C ASP A 34 7.37 -1.54 -14.03
N PHE A 35 8.49 -1.11 -13.43
CA PHE A 35 8.54 -0.10 -12.37
C PHE A 35 9.37 1.16 -12.72
N TYR A 36 9.94 1.22 -13.93
CA TYR A 36 11.10 2.08 -14.22
C TYR A 36 10.77 3.30 -15.09
N SER A 37 9.52 3.54 -15.43
CA SER A 37 9.09 4.72 -16.18
C SER A 37 8.05 5.55 -15.42
N TYR A 38 8.17 6.88 -15.52
CA TYR A 38 7.16 7.81 -15.00
C TYR A 38 6.27 8.25 -16.16
N TRP A 39 4.96 7.95 -16.07
CA TRP A 39 4.04 8.10 -17.21
C TRP A 39 3.97 9.54 -17.76
N ARG A 40 4.17 10.57 -16.90
CA ARG A 40 4.15 11.97 -17.34
C ARG A 40 5.32 12.32 -18.25
N ASP A 41 6.44 11.62 -18.13
CA ASP A 41 7.63 11.85 -18.95
C ASP A 41 7.60 11.02 -20.23
N VAL A 42 7.06 9.79 -20.18
CA VAL A 42 7.20 8.81 -21.28
C VAL A 42 5.95 8.61 -22.13
N ALA A 43 4.76 8.99 -21.64
CA ALA A 43 3.50 8.70 -22.32
C ALA A 43 2.60 9.93 -22.44
N GLY A 44 2.35 10.63 -21.34
CA GLY A 44 1.55 11.84 -21.34
C GLY A 44 1.19 12.33 -19.96
N ASN A 45 0.89 13.63 -19.87
CA ASN A 45 0.54 14.30 -18.62
C ASN A 45 -0.88 13.94 -18.14
N PHE A 46 -1.12 12.67 -17.84
CA PHE A 46 -2.44 12.17 -17.44
C PHE A 46 -2.78 12.55 -16.00
N THR A 47 -3.96 13.15 -15.82
CA THR A 47 -4.51 13.49 -14.50
C THR A 47 -4.79 12.23 -13.70
N THR A 48 -4.35 12.22 -12.44
CA THR A 48 -4.66 11.14 -11.50
C THR A 48 -5.98 11.39 -10.78
N LEU A 49 -6.61 10.35 -10.26
CA LEU A 49 -7.80 10.44 -9.41
C LEU A 49 -7.61 11.44 -8.25
N PRO A 50 -6.54 11.35 -7.42
CA PRO A 50 -6.34 12.33 -6.36
C PRO A 50 -6.05 13.74 -6.90
N GLN A 51 -5.31 13.90 -8.00
CA GLN A 51 -5.12 15.21 -8.62
C GLN A 51 -6.46 15.85 -9.02
N TYR A 52 -7.36 15.08 -9.63
CA TYR A 52 -8.69 15.57 -10.01
C TYR A 52 -9.47 16.06 -8.79
N PHE A 53 -9.52 15.26 -7.71
CA PHE A 53 -10.20 15.66 -6.48
C PHE A 53 -9.57 16.93 -5.86
N LYS A 54 -8.24 17.00 -5.80
CA LYS A 54 -7.50 18.17 -5.31
C LYS A 54 -7.87 19.44 -6.08
N GLN A 55 -7.97 19.36 -7.41
CA GLN A 55 -8.36 20.47 -8.28
C GLN A 55 -9.82 20.92 -8.08
N HIS A 56 -10.66 20.08 -7.48
CA HIS A 56 -12.08 20.36 -7.19
C HIS A 56 -12.33 20.64 -5.70
N GLY A 57 -11.32 21.17 -5.01
CA GLY A 57 -11.46 21.67 -3.64
C GLY A 57 -11.34 20.61 -2.54
N TYR A 58 -11.08 19.34 -2.88
CA TYR A 58 -10.87 18.32 -1.85
C TYR A 58 -9.48 18.41 -1.24
N HIS A 59 -9.39 18.15 0.06
CA HIS A 59 -8.13 17.79 0.69
C HIS A 59 -7.77 16.34 0.32
N THR A 60 -6.60 16.11 -0.26
CA THR A 60 -6.19 14.79 -0.74
C THR A 60 -4.99 14.29 0.05
N MET A 61 -5.13 13.11 0.67
CA MET A 61 -4.10 12.52 1.53
C MET A 61 -3.86 11.05 1.15
N SER A 62 -2.59 10.67 1.13
CA SER A 62 -2.14 9.29 0.90
C SER A 62 -1.42 8.76 2.14
N VAL A 63 -1.78 7.55 2.54
CA VAL A 63 -1.22 6.82 3.68
C VAL A 63 -0.82 5.42 3.25
N GLY A 64 0.44 5.04 3.46
CA GLY A 64 0.97 3.74 3.09
C GLY A 64 1.27 3.64 1.59
N LYS A 65 1.14 2.44 1.03
CA LYS A 65 1.50 2.13 -0.35
C LYS A 65 0.30 2.35 -1.28
N VAL A 66 0.07 3.59 -1.72
CA VAL A 66 -0.96 3.95 -2.71
C VAL A 66 -0.35 3.95 -4.13
N PHE A 67 0.62 4.82 -4.38
CA PHE A 67 1.52 4.66 -5.52
C PHE A 67 2.54 3.56 -5.24
N HIS A 68 3.13 3.02 -6.30
CA HIS A 68 4.35 2.24 -6.14
C HIS A 68 5.52 3.22 -5.93
N PRO A 69 6.35 3.06 -4.88
CA PRO A 69 7.47 3.95 -4.62
C PRO A 69 8.53 3.83 -5.72
N GLY A 70 9.29 4.89 -5.97
CA GLY A 70 10.36 4.89 -6.96
C GLY A 70 10.01 5.66 -8.23
N VAL A 71 10.73 5.36 -9.32
CA VAL A 71 10.62 6.07 -10.61
C VAL A 71 9.17 6.14 -11.10
N SER A 72 8.40 5.05 -10.96
CA SER A 72 7.02 4.99 -11.44
C SER A 72 6.06 6.02 -10.86
N SER A 73 6.45 6.73 -9.79
CA SER A 73 5.72 7.86 -9.20
C SER A 73 6.63 9.07 -8.94
N ASN A 74 7.70 9.18 -9.73
CA ASN A 74 8.72 10.22 -9.64
C ASN A 74 9.33 10.39 -8.24
N TRP A 75 9.53 9.28 -7.52
CA TRP A 75 10.10 9.23 -6.15
C TRP A 75 9.35 10.04 -5.09
N SER A 76 8.18 10.59 -5.44
CA SER A 76 7.50 11.62 -4.68
C SER A 76 6.00 11.40 -4.61
N ASP A 77 5.52 10.22 -5.00
CA ASP A 77 4.10 9.90 -5.07
C ASP A 77 3.33 10.89 -5.97
N ASP A 78 3.92 11.29 -7.10
CA ASP A 78 3.33 12.22 -8.07
C ASP A 78 3.10 13.64 -7.51
N GLN A 79 3.99 14.13 -6.65
CA GLN A 79 4.00 15.54 -6.25
C GLN A 79 4.46 16.45 -7.40
N PRO A 80 3.96 17.71 -7.48
CA PRO A 80 2.99 18.36 -6.59
C PRO A 80 1.52 18.08 -6.95
N TYR A 81 1.25 17.19 -7.91
CA TYR A 81 -0.04 17.10 -8.58
C TYR A 81 -1.10 16.37 -7.75
N SER A 82 -0.76 15.20 -7.21
CA SER A 82 -1.76 14.28 -6.63
C SER A 82 -2.26 14.68 -5.24
N TRP A 83 -1.38 15.10 -4.33
CA TRP A 83 -1.71 15.16 -2.89
C TRP A 83 -1.61 16.58 -2.32
N SER A 84 -2.46 16.91 -1.35
CA SER A 84 -2.48 18.23 -0.68
C SER A 84 -1.30 18.43 0.26
N GLN A 85 -0.68 17.34 0.71
CA GLN A 85 0.51 17.31 1.56
C GLN A 85 1.39 16.10 1.23
N TYR A 86 2.60 16.03 1.80
CA TYR A 86 3.48 14.86 1.62
C TYR A 86 2.80 13.58 2.12
N PRO A 87 2.73 12.52 1.31
CA PRO A 87 2.18 11.23 1.72
C PRO A 87 2.89 10.63 2.92
N TYR A 88 2.12 9.95 3.76
CA TYR A 88 2.66 9.25 4.92
C TYR A 88 3.09 7.84 4.53
N HIS A 89 4.38 7.53 4.67
CA HIS A 89 4.90 6.17 4.54
C HIS A 89 5.30 5.62 5.93
N PRO A 90 4.82 4.43 6.33
CA PRO A 90 5.11 3.88 7.64
C PRO A 90 6.61 3.58 7.82
N SER A 91 7.22 4.17 8.84
CA SER A 91 8.67 4.10 9.07
C SER A 91 9.20 2.68 9.31
N THR A 92 8.35 1.77 9.79
CA THR A 92 8.73 0.37 10.03
C THR A 92 8.76 -0.49 8.77
N GLN A 93 8.31 0.04 7.62
CA GLN A 93 8.35 -0.69 6.35
C GLN A 93 9.78 -1.07 5.94
N LYS A 94 10.79 -0.28 6.33
CA LYS A 94 12.20 -0.61 6.12
C LYS A 94 12.66 -1.91 6.81
N TYR A 95 11.95 -2.35 7.86
CA TYR A 95 12.22 -3.60 8.58
C TYR A 95 11.44 -4.80 8.04
N LYS A 96 10.76 -4.66 6.89
CA LYS A 96 9.98 -5.72 6.26
C LYS A 96 10.79 -7.01 6.11
N GLU A 97 12.04 -6.91 5.67
CA GLU A 97 12.96 -8.03 5.42
C GLU A 97 13.94 -8.32 6.58
N SER A 98 13.77 -7.68 7.74
CA SER A 98 14.60 -7.94 8.93
C SER A 98 14.35 -9.36 9.46
N ALA A 99 15.42 -10.00 9.97
CA ALA A 99 15.37 -11.32 10.58
C ALA A 99 14.76 -11.23 11.99
N VAL A 100 13.44 -11.27 12.06
CA VAL A 100 12.64 -11.09 13.29
C VAL A 100 11.60 -12.20 13.46
N CYS A 101 11.55 -13.15 12.53
CA CYS A 101 10.61 -14.26 12.54
C CYS A 101 11.20 -15.39 13.37
N SER A 102 10.52 -15.83 14.43
CA SER A 102 11.02 -16.92 15.27
C SER A 102 11.01 -18.25 14.52
N ASN A 103 12.12 -18.97 14.60
CA ASN A 103 12.30 -20.33 14.10
C ASN A 103 12.00 -21.36 15.21
N SER A 104 11.83 -22.63 14.84
CA SER A 104 11.58 -23.72 15.80
C SER A 104 12.76 -24.00 16.74
N ASP A 105 13.97 -23.61 16.34
CA ASP A 105 15.21 -23.75 17.12
C ASP A 105 15.47 -22.55 18.07
N GLY A 106 14.54 -21.58 18.14
CA GLY A 106 14.67 -20.38 18.95
C GLY A 106 15.47 -19.24 18.30
N THR A 107 15.99 -19.43 17.08
CA THR A 107 16.69 -18.36 16.33
C THR A 107 15.71 -17.44 15.60
N PHE A 108 16.20 -16.32 15.07
CA PHE A 108 15.41 -15.40 14.23
C PHE A 108 15.84 -15.48 12.76
N GLY A 109 14.86 -15.66 11.88
CA GLY A 109 15.06 -15.79 10.42
C GLY A 109 14.25 -14.79 9.59
N LYS A 110 14.45 -14.86 8.27
CA LYS A 110 13.73 -14.07 7.25
C LYS A 110 12.68 -14.94 6.54
N ASN A 111 11.76 -15.51 7.33
CA ASN A 111 10.79 -16.48 6.81
C ASN A 111 9.69 -15.78 5.99
N ILE A 112 9.19 -16.45 4.94
CA ILE A 112 8.05 -15.97 4.14
C ILE A 112 6.80 -15.85 5.02
N VAL A 113 6.55 -16.84 5.87
CA VAL A 113 5.49 -16.80 6.90
C VAL A 113 6.13 -16.39 8.22
N CYS A 114 5.67 -15.28 8.77
CA CYS A 114 6.33 -14.60 9.89
C CYS A 114 5.32 -14.09 10.92
N PRO A 115 4.63 -14.99 11.65
CA PRO A 115 3.83 -14.57 12.79
C PRO A 115 4.75 -13.99 13.86
N VAL A 116 4.43 -12.79 14.35
CA VAL A 116 5.27 -12.05 15.30
C VAL A 116 4.47 -11.53 16.48
N GLU A 117 5.14 -11.39 17.61
CA GLU A 117 4.64 -10.59 18.73
C GLU A 117 5.03 -9.12 18.50
N VAL A 118 4.02 -8.25 18.36
CA VAL A 118 4.19 -6.86 17.89
C VAL A 118 5.11 -6.05 18.81
N HIS A 119 5.02 -6.27 20.13
CA HIS A 119 5.83 -5.53 21.10
C HIS A 119 7.34 -5.74 20.96
N PHE A 120 7.75 -6.89 20.41
CA PHE A 120 9.17 -7.22 20.19
C PHE A 120 9.69 -6.77 18.81
N GLN A 121 8.84 -6.19 17.97
CA GLN A 121 9.26 -5.74 16.64
C GLN A 121 9.99 -4.38 16.71
N PRO A 122 10.88 -4.07 15.75
CA PRO A 122 11.47 -2.75 15.62
C PRO A 122 10.39 -1.65 15.54
N GLY A 123 10.50 -0.64 16.40
CA GLY A 123 9.47 0.41 16.55
C GLY A 123 8.22 -0.04 17.34
N LYS A 124 8.21 -1.26 17.88
CA LYS A 124 7.12 -1.88 18.66
C LYS A 124 5.77 -1.85 17.94
N THR A 125 5.81 -1.95 16.61
CA THR A 125 4.64 -1.82 15.73
C THR A 125 4.92 -2.51 14.38
N LEU A 126 3.93 -2.48 13.48
CA LEU A 126 4.03 -2.98 12.11
C LEU A 126 3.61 -1.89 11.11
N PRO A 127 4.01 -1.97 9.83
CA PRO A 127 3.76 -0.91 8.85
C PRO A 127 2.27 -0.59 8.66
N ASP A 128 1.43 -1.62 8.68
CA ASP A 128 -0.01 -1.47 8.50
C ASP A 128 -0.70 -0.94 9.77
N LEU A 129 -0.17 -1.24 10.96
CA LEU A 129 -0.64 -0.63 12.21
C LEU A 129 -0.31 0.87 12.25
N GLN A 130 0.88 1.26 11.80
CA GLN A 130 1.25 2.68 11.66
C GLN A 130 0.37 3.39 10.63
N SER A 131 0.11 2.74 9.49
CA SER A 131 -0.76 3.28 8.44
C SER A 131 -2.18 3.49 8.96
N LEU A 132 -2.73 2.52 9.70
CA LEU A 132 -4.03 2.65 10.37
C LEU A 132 -4.05 3.84 11.34
N GLN A 133 -3.04 3.96 12.20
CA GLN A 133 -2.94 5.07 13.15
C GLN A 133 -2.87 6.43 12.46
N ALA A 134 -2.09 6.55 11.38
CA ALA A 134 -1.99 7.77 10.59
C ALA A 134 -3.33 8.13 9.91
N ALA A 135 -4.02 7.15 9.34
CA ALA A 135 -5.35 7.34 8.76
C ALA A 135 -6.38 7.78 9.81
N MET A 136 -6.39 7.13 10.98
CA MET A 136 -7.27 7.52 12.10
C MET A 136 -6.97 8.93 12.61
N LYS A 137 -5.69 9.32 12.69
CA LYS A 137 -5.28 10.67 13.06
C LYS A 137 -5.81 11.69 12.06
N PHE A 138 -5.62 11.45 10.76
CA PHE A 138 -6.15 12.31 9.71
C PHE A 138 -7.68 12.47 9.80
N LEU A 139 -8.42 11.37 9.97
CA LEU A 139 -9.88 11.42 10.10
C LEU A 139 -10.33 12.22 11.33
N LYS A 140 -9.58 12.16 12.44
CA LYS A 140 -9.85 12.99 13.63
C LYS A 140 -9.55 14.47 13.37
N GLU A 141 -8.48 14.79 12.65
CA GLU A 141 -8.11 16.16 12.28
C GLU A 141 -9.10 16.81 11.30
N GLN A 142 -9.69 16.02 10.41
CA GLN A 142 -10.75 16.49 9.50
C GLN A 142 -12.13 16.61 10.16
N LYS A 143 -12.29 16.14 11.41
CA LYS A 143 -13.57 16.22 12.13
C LYS A 143 -13.91 17.69 12.40
N GLY A 144 -14.94 18.19 11.72
CA GLY A 144 -15.38 19.59 11.83
C GLY A 144 -14.80 20.53 10.78
N SER A 145 -14.03 20.01 9.81
CA SER A 145 -13.67 20.73 8.60
C SER A 145 -14.84 20.71 7.62
N ASP A 146 -15.19 21.86 7.04
CA ASP A 146 -16.16 21.95 5.94
C ASP A 146 -15.55 21.50 4.59
N GLN A 147 -14.22 21.39 4.52
CA GLN A 147 -13.54 20.94 3.31
C GLN A 147 -13.70 19.42 3.15
N PRO A 148 -14.25 18.92 2.02
CA PRO A 148 -14.32 17.49 1.79
C PRO A 148 -12.91 16.91 1.55
N PHE A 149 -12.73 15.61 1.83
CA PHE A 149 -11.44 14.97 1.65
C PHE A 149 -11.51 13.66 0.87
N LEU A 150 -10.41 13.32 0.20
CA LEU A 150 -10.11 12.00 -0.34
C LEU A 150 -8.93 11.43 0.44
N LEU A 151 -9.17 10.36 1.21
CA LEU A 151 -8.14 9.63 1.93
C LEU A 151 -7.87 8.29 1.26
N ALA A 152 -6.69 8.12 0.69
CA ALA A 152 -6.25 6.84 0.13
C ALA A 152 -5.35 6.10 1.15
N VAL A 153 -5.75 4.91 1.58
CA VAL A 153 -5.00 4.08 2.53
C VAL A 153 -4.57 2.78 1.86
N GLY A 154 -3.26 2.62 1.66
CA GLY A 154 -2.65 1.46 1.03
C GLY A 154 -1.93 0.55 2.03
N PHE A 155 -2.62 -0.49 2.51
CA PHE A 155 -1.98 -1.52 3.34
C PHE A 155 -0.98 -2.37 2.54
N HIS A 156 0.05 -2.86 3.22
CA HIS A 156 1.12 -3.67 2.65
C HIS A 156 0.80 -5.16 2.65
N LYS A 157 0.19 -5.70 3.71
CA LYS A 157 -0.22 -7.12 3.73
C LYS A 157 -1.39 -7.34 2.75
N PRO A 158 -1.43 -8.47 2.03
CA PRO A 158 -0.65 -9.70 2.21
C PRO A 158 0.64 -9.79 1.35
N HIS A 159 1.24 -8.68 0.91
CA HIS A 159 2.51 -8.75 0.17
C HIS A 159 3.60 -9.44 1.01
N VAL A 160 4.34 -10.39 0.45
CA VAL A 160 5.40 -11.13 1.15
C VAL A 160 6.51 -10.21 1.69
N PRO A 161 7.15 -10.54 2.81
CA PRO A 161 6.83 -11.65 3.70
C PRO A 161 5.55 -11.38 4.50
N LEU A 162 4.82 -12.44 4.82
CA LEU A 162 3.61 -12.45 5.65
C LEU A 162 4.01 -12.25 7.12
N LYS A 163 4.43 -11.02 7.43
CA LYS A 163 4.72 -10.54 8.78
C LYS A 163 3.47 -9.93 9.40
N TYR A 164 2.87 -10.61 10.37
CA TYR A 164 1.59 -10.23 10.98
C TYR A 164 1.53 -10.61 12.46
N PRO A 165 0.67 -9.97 13.27
CA PRO A 165 0.51 -10.30 14.68
C PRO A 165 0.11 -11.77 14.90
N ARG A 166 0.83 -12.48 15.77
CA ARG A 166 0.70 -13.94 15.97
C ARG A 166 -0.73 -14.38 16.30
N GLU A 167 -1.51 -13.53 16.96
CA GLU A 167 -2.91 -13.77 17.29
C GLU A 167 -3.77 -14.13 16.06
N TYR A 168 -3.41 -13.62 14.87
CA TYR A 168 -4.16 -13.93 13.64
C TYR A 168 -3.96 -15.36 13.13
N LEU A 169 -2.98 -16.12 13.64
CA LEU A 169 -2.86 -17.55 13.33
C LEU A 169 -4.12 -18.33 13.73
N SER A 170 -4.81 -17.90 14.78
CA SER A 170 -6.00 -18.59 15.29
C SER A 170 -7.16 -18.63 14.28
N TYR A 171 -7.21 -17.68 13.34
CA TYR A 171 -8.23 -17.63 12.29
C TYR A 171 -7.91 -18.54 11.09
N ALA A 172 -6.64 -18.96 10.94
CA ALA A 172 -6.27 -19.96 9.98
C ALA A 172 -6.61 -21.34 10.56
N LEU A 173 -7.72 -21.93 10.13
CA LEU A 173 -8.11 -23.30 10.44
C LEU A 173 -7.10 -24.28 9.80
N LEU A 174 -5.92 -24.44 10.39
CA LEU A 174 -5.06 -25.60 10.17
C LEU A 174 -5.45 -26.76 11.11
N LYS A 175 -6.72 -26.84 11.49
CA LYS A 175 -7.27 -28.08 12.01
C LYS A 175 -7.43 -29.01 10.82
N THR A 176 -6.71 -30.14 10.84
CA THR A 176 -6.72 -31.24 9.84
C THR A 176 -6.12 -30.96 8.47
N ALA A 177 -4.79 -30.87 8.41
CA ALA A 177 -4.05 -31.50 7.31
C ALA A 177 -2.93 -32.35 7.93
N ARG A 178 -3.30 -33.55 8.42
CA ARG A 178 -2.32 -34.64 8.49
C ARG A 178 -2.02 -34.99 7.04
N VAL A 179 -0.93 -34.43 6.51
CA VAL A 179 -0.30 -35.01 5.32
C VAL A 179 0.27 -36.34 5.80
N LEU A 180 -0.50 -37.40 5.57
CA LEU A 180 0.03 -38.75 5.60
C LEU A 180 0.95 -38.85 4.38
N PHE A 181 2.25 -38.92 4.63
CA PHE A 181 3.16 -39.65 3.75
C PHE A 181 3.21 -41.09 4.24
#